data_AF-A0A376FLP1-F1
#
_entry.id   AF-A0A376FLP1-F1
#
_cell.length_a   1.000
_cell.length_b   1.000
_cell.length_c   1.000
_cell.angle_alpha   90.00
_cell.angle_beta   90.00
_cell.angle_gamma   90.00
#
_symmetry.space_group_name_H-M   'P 1'
#
loop_
_entity.id
_entity.type
_entity.pdbx_description
1 polymer ?
#
loop_
_entity_poly.entity_id
_entity_poly.type
_entity_poly.pdbx_seq_one_letter_code
_entity_poly.pdbx_strand_id
1 'polypeptide(L)'
;MATQTAHIVEPLLWRAPLTSGNVSLADAIRDKIAETRAHLLDFIRLDEAHPNHAMTLSEWRQPTKLQSLLATYSDHIYRNQPTLTRENKPLLSLWAQWYIGLMVPPLMLALLTQKSMLELSPD
;
A
#
# COMPACT_ATOMS: atom_id res chain seq x y z
N MET A 1 -0.17 -9.67 -49.57
CA MET A 1 -0.93 -10.46 -48.58
C MET A 1 0.02 -10.77 -47.44
N ALA A 2 -0.21 -10.11 -46.31
CA ALA A 2 0.61 -10.17 -45.11
C ALA A 2 0.28 -11.42 -44.29
N THR A 3 1.31 -12.11 -43.77
CA THR A 3 1.18 -12.85 -42.51
C THR A 3 2.45 -12.64 -41.71
N GLN A 4 2.38 -11.63 -40.84
CA GLN A 4 3.34 -11.38 -39.78
C GLN A 4 3.15 -12.49 -38.75
N THR A 5 4.08 -13.44 -38.71
CA THR A 5 4.16 -14.42 -37.62
C THR A 5 4.68 -13.69 -36.40
N ALA A 6 3.76 -13.26 -35.53
CA ALA A 6 4.10 -12.79 -34.21
C ALA A 6 4.74 -13.96 -33.45
N HIS A 7 6.05 -13.89 -33.26
CA HIS A 7 6.72 -14.69 -32.24
C HIS A 7 6.09 -14.30 -30.91
N ILE A 8 5.22 -15.17 -30.41
CA ILE A 8 4.66 -15.10 -29.06
C ILE A 8 5.86 -15.25 -28.12
N VAL A 9 6.31 -14.14 -27.56
CA VAL A 9 7.19 -14.14 -26.40
C VAL A 9 6.37 -14.78 -25.29
N GLU A 10 6.71 -16.02 -24.93
CA GLU A 10 6.26 -16.62 -23.69
C GLU A 10 6.57 -15.62 -22.57
N PRO A 11 5.57 -15.14 -21.81
CA PRO A 11 5.89 -14.41 -20.60
C PRO A 11 6.63 -15.41 -19.72
N LEU A 12 7.92 -15.16 -19.50
CA LEU A 12 8.75 -15.74 -18.44
C LEU A 12 8.06 -15.43 -17.11
N LEU A 13 6.98 -16.17 -16.83
CA LEU A 13 6.38 -16.30 -15.52
C LEU A 13 7.45 -17.02 -14.71
N TRP A 14 8.24 -16.23 -13.99
CA TRP A 14 9.10 -16.70 -12.92
C TRP A 14 8.22 -17.39 -11.87
N ARG A 15 7.81 -18.63 -12.14
CA ARG A 15 7.17 -19.51 -11.17
C ARG A 15 8.27 -19.98 -10.25
N ALA A 16 8.55 -19.17 -9.24
CA ALA A 16 9.40 -19.59 -8.15
C ALA A 16 8.79 -20.85 -7.50
N PRO A 17 9.60 -21.84 -7.12
CA PRO A 17 9.09 -23.00 -6.38
C PRO A 17 8.40 -22.50 -5.11
N LEU A 18 7.13 -22.83 -4.94
CA LEU A 18 6.41 -22.61 -3.69
C LEU A 18 7.12 -23.46 -2.62
N THR A 19 8.00 -22.83 -1.84
CA THR A 19 8.66 -23.51 -0.73
C THR A 19 7.59 -23.94 0.26
N SER A 20 7.43 -25.26 0.38
CA SER A 20 6.66 -25.94 1.42
C SER A 20 7.36 -25.78 2.78
N GLY A 21 7.40 -24.54 3.28
CA GLY A 21 7.81 -24.20 4.63
C GLY A 21 6.69 -23.39 5.26
N ASN A 22 6.25 -23.80 6.44
CA ASN A 22 5.06 -23.31 7.16
C ASN A 22 5.15 -21.85 7.66
N VAL A 23 5.89 -20.98 6.98
CA VAL A 23 5.99 -19.55 7.31
C VAL A 23 5.02 -18.82 6.39
N SER A 24 4.06 -18.10 6.97
CA SER A 24 3.12 -17.32 6.18
C SER A 24 3.88 -16.25 5.37
N LEU A 25 3.35 -15.86 4.22
CA LEU A 25 3.94 -14.76 3.42
C LEU A 25 4.09 -13.49 4.27
N ALA A 26 3.14 -13.23 5.16
CA ALA A 26 3.17 -12.10 6.09
C ALA A 26 4.36 -12.17 7.06
N ASP A 27 4.65 -13.35 7.62
CA ASP A 27 5.81 -13.54 8.50
C ASP A 27 7.13 -13.30 7.75
N ALA A 28 7.25 -13.82 6.52
CA ALA A 28 8.42 -13.60 5.69
C ALA A 28 8.63 -12.11 5.34
N ILE A 29 7.55 -11.34 5.12
CA ILE A 29 7.60 -9.89 4.89
C ILE A 29 8.02 -9.17 6.15
N ARG A 30 7.46 -9.57 7.29
CA ARG A 30 7.78 -8.99 8.60
C ARG A 30 9.27 -9.14 8.92
N ASP A 31 9.83 -10.32 8.74
CA ASP A 31 11.25 -10.59 8.98
C ASP A 31 12.15 -9.71 8.11
N LYS A 32 11.80 -9.57 6.82
CA LYS A 32 12.58 -8.77 5.88
C LYS A 32 12.52 -7.27 6.17
N ILE A 33 11.36 -6.77 6.61
CA ILE A 33 11.21 -5.40 7.10
C ILE A 33 12.02 -5.20 8.39
N ALA A 34 11.97 -6.16 9.33
CA ALA A 34 12.72 -6.08 10.58
C ALA A 34 14.24 -5.95 10.35
N GLU A 35 14.79 -6.72 9.41
CA GLU A 35 16.21 -6.67 9.03
C GLU A 35 16.64 -5.31 8.46
N THR A 36 15.77 -4.64 7.70
CA THR A 36 16.15 -3.43 6.95
C THR A 36 15.77 -2.14 7.67
N ARG A 37 14.57 -2.14 8.29
CA ARG A 37 13.87 -0.96 8.82
C ARG A 37 12.84 -1.39 9.89
N ALA A 38 13.31 -1.89 11.04
CA ALA A 38 12.42 -2.39 12.11
C ALA A 38 11.32 -1.43 12.59
N HIS A 39 11.59 -0.11 12.62
CA HIS A 39 10.59 0.91 13.02
C HIS A 39 9.35 0.96 12.12
N LEU A 40 9.41 0.40 10.90
CA LEU A 40 8.23 0.32 10.05
C LEU A 40 7.18 -0.62 10.64
N LEU A 41 7.59 -1.63 11.42
CA LEU A 41 6.67 -2.55 12.09
C LEU A 41 5.88 -1.90 13.23
N ASP A 42 6.23 -0.67 13.62
CA ASP A 42 5.43 0.10 14.57
C ASP A 42 4.06 0.46 13.97
N PHE A 43 4.02 0.70 12.66
CA PHE A 43 2.82 1.16 11.92
C PHE A 43 2.40 0.26 10.75
N ILE A 44 3.22 -0.69 10.32
CA ILE A 44 2.85 -1.73 9.35
C ILE A 44 2.53 -3.02 10.11
N ARG A 45 1.24 -3.39 10.09
CA ARG A 45 0.74 -4.64 10.66
C ARG A 45 0.37 -5.60 9.53
N LEU A 46 0.86 -6.82 9.62
CA LEU A 46 0.70 -7.85 8.58
C LEU A 46 0.01 -9.05 9.19
N ASP A 47 -1.07 -9.53 8.56
CA ASP A 47 -1.88 -10.66 9.06
C ASP A 47 -2.39 -10.48 10.51
N GLU A 48 -2.66 -9.23 10.87
CA GLU A 48 -3.20 -8.85 12.19
C GLU A 48 -4.62 -8.30 12.02
N ALA A 49 -5.45 -8.45 13.05
CA ALA A 49 -6.78 -7.87 13.05
C ALA A 49 -6.70 -6.34 12.96
N HIS A 50 -7.37 -5.77 11.97
CA HIS A 50 -7.49 -4.32 11.83
C HIS A 50 -8.22 -3.72 13.05
N PRO A 51 -7.87 -2.50 13.48
CA PRO A 51 -8.64 -1.80 14.51
C PRO A 51 -10.13 -1.72 14.16
N ASN A 52 -11.03 -1.79 15.16
CA ASN A 52 -12.49 -1.79 14.95
C ASN A 52 -13.06 -0.58 14.19
N HIS A 53 -12.29 0.51 14.10
CA HIS A 53 -12.65 1.75 13.41
C HIS A 53 -11.76 2.01 12.18
N ALA A 54 -10.95 1.04 11.78
CA ALA A 54 -10.18 1.11 10.55
C ALA A 54 -11.12 1.02 9.36
N MET A 55 -10.83 1.80 8.33
CA MET A 55 -11.59 1.84 7.09
C MET A 55 -10.70 1.27 5.99
N THR A 56 -11.24 0.37 5.19
CA THR A 56 -10.51 -0.20 4.06
C THR A 56 -10.29 0.83 2.96
N LEU A 57 -9.39 0.56 2.02
CA LEU A 57 -9.18 1.44 0.87
C LEU A 57 -10.45 1.58 0.03
N SER A 58 -11.23 0.51 -0.13
CA SER A 58 -12.47 0.50 -0.90
C SER A 58 -13.55 1.36 -0.25
N GLU A 59 -13.65 1.35 1.08
CA GLU A 59 -14.53 2.23 1.85
C GLU A 59 -14.05 3.68 1.84
N TRP A 60 -12.75 3.92 2.06
CA TRP A 60 -12.14 5.26 2.07
C TRP A 60 -12.28 5.97 0.72
N ARG A 61 -12.12 5.24 -0.39
CA ARG A 61 -12.18 5.79 -1.75
C ARG A 61 -13.58 6.22 -2.15
N GLN A 62 -14.62 5.87 -1.40
CA GLN A 62 -15.98 6.35 -1.67
C GLN A 62 -16.01 7.89 -1.58
N PRO A 63 -16.57 8.60 -2.58
CA PRO A 63 -16.52 10.06 -2.63
C PRO A 63 -17.05 10.76 -1.37
N THR A 64 -18.12 10.21 -0.78
CA THR A 64 -18.75 10.74 0.44
C THR A 64 -17.85 10.58 1.67
N LYS A 65 -17.23 9.41 1.84
CA LYS A 65 -16.28 9.14 2.92
C LYS A 65 -15.03 10.00 2.78
N LEU A 66 -14.46 10.07 1.58
CA LEU A 66 -13.30 10.89 1.30
C LEU A 66 -13.55 12.38 1.60
N GLN A 67 -14.69 12.93 1.16
CA GLN A 67 -15.06 14.31 1.46
C GLN A 67 -15.23 14.57 2.95
N SER A 68 -15.85 13.65 3.68
CA SER A 68 -16.01 13.75 5.15
C SER A 68 -14.66 13.76 5.87
N LEU A 69 -13.71 12.94 5.43
CA LEU A 69 -12.36 12.91 6.01
C LEU A 69 -11.58 14.19 5.70
N LEU A 70 -11.66 14.67 4.45
CA LEU A 70 -11.07 15.94 4.04
C LEU A 70 -11.61 17.09 4.88
N ALA A 71 -12.93 17.15 5.08
CA ALA A 71 -13.57 18.16 5.92
C ALA A 71 -13.06 18.09 7.37
N THR A 72 -13.09 16.91 7.99
CA THR A 72 -12.64 16.68 9.37
C THR A 72 -11.18 17.08 9.58
N TYR A 73 -10.30 16.69 8.65
CA TYR A 73 -8.88 17.05 8.72
C TYR A 73 -8.67 18.55 8.50
N SER A 74 -9.37 19.14 7.52
CA SER A 74 -9.30 20.58 7.27
C SER A 74 -9.76 21.38 8.50
N ASP A 75 -10.83 20.97 9.15
CA ASP A 75 -11.32 21.60 10.37
C ASP A 75 -10.26 21.48 11.48
N HIS A 76 -9.60 20.34 11.62
CA HIS A 76 -8.55 20.16 12.62
C HIS A 76 -7.33 21.08 12.39
N ILE A 77 -6.84 21.18 11.15
CA ILE A 77 -5.66 21.99 10.82
C ILE A 77 -5.97 23.49 10.88
N TYR A 78 -7.12 23.91 10.33
CA TYR A 78 -7.49 25.32 10.24
C TYR A 78 -8.29 25.82 11.46
N ARG A 79 -8.53 24.99 12.49
CA ARG A 79 -9.32 25.36 13.70
C ARG A 79 -8.88 26.66 14.37
N ASN A 80 -7.58 26.95 14.33
CA ASN A 80 -7.00 28.13 14.98
C ASN A 80 -6.74 29.28 14.00
N GLN A 81 -7.11 29.13 12.73
CA GLN A 81 -6.79 30.05 11.64
C GLN A 81 -8.02 30.29 10.73
N PRO A 82 -9.09 30.88 11.26
CA PRO A 82 -10.38 31.00 10.57
C PRO A 82 -10.35 31.91 9.33
N THR A 83 -9.33 32.74 9.18
CA THR A 83 -9.17 33.68 8.05
C THR A 83 -8.42 33.09 6.86
N LEU A 84 -7.83 31.90 7.00
CA LEU A 84 -7.07 31.24 5.93
C LEU A 84 -8.02 30.45 5.01
N THR A 85 -7.85 30.64 3.70
CA THR A 85 -8.57 29.86 2.69
C THR A 85 -8.21 28.38 2.85
N ARG A 86 -9.23 27.53 3.04
CA ARG A 86 -9.04 26.09 3.22
C ARG A 86 -8.55 25.48 1.92
N GLU A 87 -7.35 24.90 1.93
CA GLU A 87 -6.83 24.14 0.80
C GLU A 87 -6.87 22.65 1.10
N ASN A 88 -7.62 21.89 0.30
CA ASN A 88 -7.70 20.43 0.42
C ASN A 88 -6.56 19.71 -0.33
N LYS A 89 -5.86 20.43 -1.21
CA LYS A 89 -4.79 19.93 -2.08
C LYS A 89 -3.54 19.48 -1.29
N PRO A 90 -3.09 20.22 -0.26
CA PRO A 90 -1.96 19.81 0.58
C PRO A 90 -2.22 18.49 1.32
N LEU A 91 -3.46 18.22 1.76
CA LEU A 91 -3.79 16.98 2.46
C LEU A 91 -3.67 15.75 1.57
N LEU A 92 -4.26 15.81 0.37
CA LEU A 92 -4.18 14.71 -0.59
C LEU A 92 -2.74 14.44 -1.00
N SER A 93 -1.94 15.50 -1.19
CA SER A 93 -0.52 15.39 -1.48
C SER A 93 0.24 14.76 -0.32
N LEU A 94 -0.04 15.15 0.93
CA LEU A 94 0.60 14.58 2.11
C LEU A 94 0.29 13.09 2.22
N TRP A 95 -0.97 12.69 2.02
CA TRP A 95 -1.36 11.27 2.01
C TRP A 95 -0.64 10.47 0.92
N ALA A 96 -0.60 11.00 -0.32
CA ALA A 96 0.12 10.37 -1.41
C ALA A 96 1.62 10.24 -1.10
N GLN A 97 2.21 11.26 -0.47
CA GLN A 97 3.62 11.29 -0.12
C GLN A 97 3.96 10.33 1.02
N TRP A 98 3.08 10.14 1.99
CA TRP A 98 3.23 9.11 3.02
C TRP A 98 3.06 7.70 2.44
N TYR A 99 2.00 7.48 1.65
CA TYR A 99 1.74 6.17 1.06
C TYR A 99 2.87 5.75 0.10
N ILE A 100 3.22 6.60 -0.87
CA ILE A 100 4.25 6.29 -1.87
C ILE A 100 5.66 6.44 -1.29
N GLY A 101 5.90 7.42 -0.42
CA GLY A 101 7.24 7.70 0.08
C GLY A 101 7.67 6.83 1.26
N LEU A 102 6.73 6.39 2.11
CA LEU A 102 7.05 5.65 3.33
C LEU A 102 6.69 4.15 3.21
N MET A 103 5.55 3.81 2.61
CA MET A 103 5.04 2.43 2.63
C MET A 103 5.51 1.60 1.43
N VAL A 104 5.47 2.17 0.23
CA VAL A 104 5.78 1.43 -1.01
C VAL A 104 7.23 0.94 -1.08
N PRO A 105 8.28 1.74 -0.80
CA PRO A 105 9.66 1.31 -0.94
C PRO A 105 10.06 0.11 -0.06
N PRO A 106 9.76 0.08 1.25
CA PRO A 106 10.11 -1.06 2.09
C PRO A 106 9.29 -2.29 1.78
N LEU A 107 8.02 -2.14 1.41
CA LEU A 107 7.19 -3.27 0.97
C LEU A 107 7.74 -3.84 -0.34
N MET A 108 8.06 -3.00 -1.32
CA MET A 108 8.66 -3.42 -2.59
C MET A 108 10.00 -4.12 -2.37
N LEU A 109 10.87 -3.60 -1.49
CA LEU A 109 12.13 -4.25 -1.15
C LEU A 109 11.90 -5.61 -0.47
N ALA A 110 10.96 -5.68 0.47
CA ALA A 110 10.61 -6.92 1.14
C ALA A 110 10.11 -7.97 0.13
N LEU A 111 9.29 -7.57 -0.84
CA LEU A 111 8.76 -8.44 -1.89
C LEU A 111 9.80 -8.86 -2.91
N LEU A 112 10.66 -7.93 -3.36
CA LEU A 112 11.73 -8.24 -4.31
C LEU A 112 12.78 -9.19 -3.72
N THR A 113 12.91 -9.25 -2.40
CA THR A 113 13.85 -10.13 -1.71
C THR A 113 13.22 -11.45 -1.27
N GLN A 114 11.92 -11.63 -1.50
CA GLN A 114 11.22 -12.88 -1.23
C GLN A 114 11.18 -13.79 -2.45
N LYS A 115 11.16 -15.09 -2.19
CA LYS A 115 10.98 -16.11 -3.23
C LYS A 115 9.52 -16.27 -3.66
N SER A 116 8.57 -15.74 -2.90
CA SER A 116 7.13 -15.89 -3.16
C SER A 116 6.52 -14.57 -3.64
N MET A 117 5.69 -14.64 -4.67
CA MET A 117 4.99 -13.47 -5.23
C MET A 117 3.73 -13.18 -4.43
N LEU A 118 3.43 -11.90 -4.18
CA LEU A 118 2.15 -11.49 -3.60
C LEU A 118 1.04 -11.70 -4.63
N GLU A 119 -0.03 -12.40 -4.25
CA GLU A 119 -1.25 -12.38 -5.03
C GLU A 119 -1.98 -11.06 -4.73
N LEU A 120 -1.83 -10.10 -5.62
CA LEU A 120 -2.55 -8.83 -5.54
C LEU A 120 -3.95 -9.07 -6.10
N SER A 121 -4.92 -9.42 -5.25
CA SER A 121 -6.33 -9.35 -5.62
C SER A 121 -6.71 -7.87 -5.79
N PRO A 122 -7.40 -7.49 -6.88
CA PRO A 122 -7.84 -6.12 -7.11
C PRO A 122 -9.00 -5.68 -6.19
N ASP A 123 -9.55 -6.60 -5.39
CA ASP A 123 -10.73 -6.41 -4.53
C ASP A 123 -10.38 -6.10 -3.07
#